data_AF-A0A136KP55-F1
#
_entry.id   AF-A0A136KP55-F1
#
_cell.length_a   1.000
_cell.length_b   1.000
_cell.length_c   1.000
_cell.angle_alpha   90.00
_cell.angle_beta   90.00
_cell.angle_gamma   90.00
#
_symmetry.space_group_name_H-M   'P 1'
#
loop_
_entity.id
_entity.type
_entity.pdbx_description
1 polymer ?
#
loop_
_entity_poly.entity_id
_entity_poly.type
_entity_poly.pdbx_seq_one_letter_code
_entity_poly.pdbx_strand_id
1 'polypeptide(L)'
;MQADTPIALLSEASNTNSAAYYCPVDITLYVHEQDTLGQQVPLSLESYPELDLMQWSITTNNAQSAPLYFNELPLMQYSAKNTFLSLVTDPKQADMFAKKDVAALQLNYQSDLFRVVKQEVVTCASATQQNLCNTQTEDESNNQQQLTTLSATMDCGMKLVAGWVVEKVATNTSPSSATTATTIVQCDLNSDGACNTFDLFVILDTYGSKGSGLNGDLNNDQAVNALDYTLMTSRISLL
;
A
#
# COMPACT_ATOMS: atom_id res chain seq x y z
N MET A 1 2.63 -40.90 -57.79
CA MET A 1 1.32 -40.24 -57.63
C MET A 1 0.99 -40.28 -56.16
N GLN A 2 1.36 -39.23 -55.44
CA GLN A 2 1.29 -39.12 -53.99
C GLN A 2 0.13 -38.15 -53.71
N ALA A 3 -0.87 -38.62 -52.98
CA ALA A 3 -2.08 -37.85 -52.70
C ALA A 3 -1.81 -36.91 -51.52
N ASP A 4 -1.92 -35.61 -51.77
CA ASP A 4 -1.90 -34.55 -50.76
C ASP A 4 -3.18 -34.62 -49.93
N THR A 5 -3.04 -35.05 -48.67
CA THR A 5 -4.06 -34.86 -47.64
C THR A 5 -3.98 -33.41 -47.14
N PRO A 6 -5.09 -32.63 -47.17
CA PRO A 6 -5.08 -31.28 -46.63
C PRO A 6 -4.98 -31.34 -45.11
N ILE A 7 -4.02 -30.57 -44.58
CA ILE A 7 -3.87 -30.29 -43.16
C ILE A 7 -5.17 -29.64 -42.68
N ALA A 8 -5.91 -30.37 -41.83
CA ALA A 8 -7.01 -29.82 -41.08
C ALA A 8 -6.45 -28.71 -40.15
N LEU A 9 -6.71 -27.46 -40.53
CA LEU A 9 -6.54 -26.30 -39.65
C LEU A 9 -7.40 -26.54 -38.41
N LEU A 10 -6.73 -26.62 -37.27
CA LEU A 10 -7.29 -26.60 -35.92
C LEU A 10 -8.26 -25.42 -35.78
N SER A 11 -9.54 -25.69 -36.00
CA SER A 11 -10.64 -24.80 -35.63
C SER A 11 -10.98 -25.04 -34.17
N GLU A 12 -10.22 -24.42 -33.26
CA GLU A 12 -10.63 -24.21 -31.87
C GLU A 12 -9.74 -23.14 -31.21
N ALA A 13 -9.60 -22.00 -31.90
CA ALA A 13 -9.30 -20.76 -31.20
C ALA A 13 -10.60 -20.31 -30.53
N SER A 14 -10.78 -20.72 -29.28
CA SER A 14 -11.73 -20.11 -28.35
C SER A 14 -11.61 -18.59 -28.48
N ASN A 15 -12.74 -17.92 -28.73
CA ASN A 15 -12.89 -16.47 -28.82
C ASN A 15 -12.40 -15.78 -27.54
N THR A 16 -11.09 -15.59 -27.38
CA THR A 16 -10.54 -14.52 -26.54
C THR A 16 -10.60 -13.26 -27.39
N ASN A 17 -11.76 -12.62 -27.42
CA ASN A 17 -11.93 -11.30 -28.00
C ASN A 17 -11.06 -10.31 -27.22
N SER A 18 -9.83 -10.17 -27.69
CA SER A 18 -8.83 -9.16 -27.41
C SER A 18 -9.28 -7.78 -27.93
N ALA A 19 -10.48 -7.36 -27.55
CA ALA A 19 -10.81 -5.95 -27.47
C ALA A 19 -10.61 -5.59 -26.00
N ALA A 20 -9.45 -5.00 -25.69
CA ALA A 20 -9.23 -4.39 -24.39
C ALA A 20 -10.31 -3.32 -24.19
N TYR A 21 -11.40 -3.69 -23.50
CA TYR A 21 -12.50 -2.78 -23.24
C TYR A 21 -11.95 -1.65 -22.38
N TYR A 22 -11.81 -0.47 -22.98
CA TYR A 22 -11.54 0.77 -22.25
C TYR A 22 -12.63 0.92 -21.19
N CYS A 23 -12.24 0.76 -19.93
CA CYS A 23 -13.14 0.61 -18.82
C CYS A 23 -12.45 1.25 -17.61
N PRO A 24 -12.46 2.59 -17.54
CA PRO A 24 -11.63 3.30 -16.60
C PRO A 24 -12.12 3.15 -15.17
N VAL A 25 -11.19 3.22 -14.22
CA VAL A 25 -11.48 3.18 -12.78
C VAL A 25 -10.64 4.26 -12.09
N ASP A 26 -11.25 5.00 -11.15
CA ASP A 26 -10.60 6.03 -10.33
C ASP A 26 -10.64 5.57 -8.87
N ILE A 27 -9.46 5.38 -8.25
CA ILE A 27 -9.32 4.74 -6.95
C ILE A 27 -8.49 5.63 -6.04
N THR A 28 -8.99 5.87 -4.83
CA THR A 28 -8.27 6.47 -3.72
C THR A 28 -8.49 5.61 -2.48
N LEU A 29 -7.40 5.11 -1.93
CA LEU A 29 -7.36 4.36 -0.67
C LEU A 29 -6.56 5.15 0.35
N TYR A 30 -7.07 5.31 1.57
CA TYR A 30 -6.42 6.12 2.60
C TYR A 30 -6.45 5.45 3.98
N VAL A 31 -5.55 5.89 4.86
CA VAL A 31 -5.57 5.56 6.28
C VAL A 31 -5.65 6.83 7.11
N HIS A 32 -6.63 6.88 8.01
CA HIS A 32 -6.75 7.91 9.02
C HIS A 32 -6.41 7.32 10.39
N GLU A 33 -5.88 8.14 11.28
CA GLU A 33 -5.77 7.86 12.70
C GLU A 33 -6.94 8.51 13.45
N GLN A 34 -7.50 7.78 14.42
CA GLN A 34 -8.33 8.34 15.46
C GLN A 34 -7.44 8.76 16.64
N ASP A 35 -7.37 10.06 16.90
CA ASP A 35 -6.56 10.62 17.98
C ASP A 35 -7.18 10.36 19.37
N THR A 36 -6.48 10.80 20.42
CA THR A 36 -6.93 10.65 21.82
C THR A 36 -8.23 11.40 22.15
N LEU A 37 -8.65 12.34 21.30
CA LEU A 37 -9.90 13.09 21.42
C LEU A 37 -11.03 12.44 20.58
N GLY A 38 -10.74 11.35 19.87
CA GLY A 38 -11.67 10.69 18.96
C GLY A 38 -11.80 11.38 17.60
N GLN A 39 -10.93 12.35 17.29
CA GLN A 39 -10.93 13.01 15.98
C GLN A 39 -10.17 12.16 14.97
N GLN A 40 -10.71 12.07 13.76
CA GLN A 40 -10.03 11.40 12.66
C GLN A 40 -9.13 12.39 11.93
N VAL A 41 -7.84 12.08 11.86
CA VAL A 41 -6.82 12.84 11.14
C VAL A 41 -6.09 11.94 10.15
N PRO A 42 -5.59 12.45 9.01
CA PRO A 42 -4.76 11.64 8.12
C PRO A 42 -3.57 11.01 8.85
N LEU A 43 -3.34 9.71 8.68
CA LEU A 43 -2.17 9.05 9.25
C LEU A 43 -0.93 9.57 8.51
N SER A 44 -0.13 10.36 9.23
CA SER A 44 1.12 10.94 8.73
C SER A 44 2.31 10.10 9.16
N LEU A 45 3.17 9.79 8.21
CA LEU A 45 4.41 9.06 8.45
C LEU A 45 5.40 9.87 9.30
N GLU A 46 5.31 11.19 9.24
CA GLU A 46 6.15 12.09 10.04
C GLU A 46 5.79 12.05 11.53
N SER A 47 4.54 11.69 11.86
CA SER A 47 4.07 11.61 13.24
C SER A 47 4.51 10.32 13.96
N TYR A 48 4.91 9.32 13.20
CA TYR A 48 5.25 7.98 13.69
C TYR A 48 6.55 7.48 13.06
N PRO A 49 7.71 7.90 13.59
CA PRO A 49 9.01 7.44 13.11
C PRO A 49 9.18 5.91 13.13
N GLU A 50 8.44 5.22 14.00
CA GLU A 50 8.43 3.77 14.12
C GLU A 50 7.64 3.02 13.03
N LEU A 51 6.99 3.74 12.10
CA LEU A 51 6.22 3.11 11.02
C LEU A 51 7.13 2.43 9.99
N ASP A 52 6.87 1.15 9.74
CA ASP A 52 7.48 0.36 8.67
C ASP A 52 6.54 0.30 7.48
N LEU A 53 6.82 1.14 6.47
CA LEU A 53 6.02 1.24 5.24
C LEU A 53 5.78 -0.10 4.54
N MET A 54 6.70 -1.05 4.66
CA MET A 54 6.56 -2.35 3.99
C MET A 54 5.45 -3.20 4.60
N GLN A 55 5.07 -2.91 5.84
CA GLN A 55 3.95 -3.59 6.51
C GLN A 55 2.60 -2.94 6.21
N TRP A 56 2.58 -1.77 5.55
CA TRP A 56 1.36 -1.09 5.17
C TRP A 56 1.10 -1.23 3.68
N SER A 57 0.12 -2.06 3.35
CA SER A 57 -0.24 -2.29 1.96
C SER A 57 -1.67 -2.79 1.85
N ILE A 58 -2.22 -2.71 0.64
CA ILE A 58 -3.48 -3.36 0.29
C ILE A 58 -3.17 -4.57 -0.58
N THR A 59 -3.61 -5.74 -0.15
CA THR A 59 -3.61 -6.96 -0.97
C THR A 59 -4.99 -7.23 -1.51
N THR A 60 -5.05 -7.93 -2.64
CA THR A 60 -6.32 -8.36 -3.23
C THR A 60 -6.54 -9.85 -3.00
N ASN A 61 -7.75 -10.35 -3.27
CA ASN A 61 -8.02 -11.79 -3.34
C ASN A 61 -7.29 -12.51 -4.49
N ASN A 62 -6.57 -11.80 -5.37
CA ASN A 62 -5.70 -12.42 -6.34
C ASN A 62 -4.29 -12.63 -5.75
N ALA A 63 -3.96 -13.88 -5.44
CA ALA A 63 -2.67 -14.27 -4.89
C ALA A 63 -1.45 -13.95 -5.80
N GLN A 64 -1.68 -13.63 -7.08
CA GLN A 64 -0.62 -13.26 -8.02
C GLN A 64 -0.41 -11.74 -8.12
N SER A 65 -1.34 -10.93 -7.61
CA SER A 65 -1.23 -9.48 -7.65
C SER A 65 -0.21 -9.00 -6.63
N ALA A 66 0.60 -8.03 -7.03
CA ALA A 66 1.51 -7.37 -6.10
C ALA A 66 0.72 -6.53 -5.08
N PRO A 67 1.22 -6.39 -3.83
CA PRO A 67 0.63 -5.46 -2.87
C PRO A 67 0.63 -4.01 -3.38
N LEU A 68 -0.43 -3.27 -3.07
CA LEU A 68 -0.53 -1.83 -3.31
C LEU A 68 0.04 -1.12 -2.08
N TYR A 69 1.22 -0.53 -2.21
CA TYR A 69 1.83 0.23 -1.11
C TYR A 69 1.31 1.68 -1.11
N PHE A 70 1.09 2.23 0.08
CA PHE A 70 0.79 3.65 0.27
C PHE A 70 2.06 4.47 -0.02
N ASN A 71 1.96 5.53 -0.82
CA ASN A 71 3.15 6.21 -1.34
C ASN A 71 3.02 7.72 -1.60
N GLU A 72 1.92 8.36 -1.19
CA GLU A 72 1.84 9.83 -1.24
C GLU A 72 2.32 10.45 0.07
N LEU A 73 3.65 10.52 0.26
CA LEU A 73 4.25 11.28 1.36
C LEU A 73 3.63 12.70 1.44
N PRO A 74 3.30 13.19 2.65
CA PRO A 74 3.56 12.57 3.96
C PRO A 74 2.46 11.61 4.44
N LEU A 75 1.41 11.37 3.65
CA LEU A 75 0.19 10.70 4.07
C LEU A 75 0.14 9.23 3.64
N MET A 76 -0.52 8.42 4.46
CA MET A 76 -0.86 7.04 4.11
C MET A 76 -2.02 7.01 3.11
N GLN A 77 -1.69 7.29 1.84
CA GLN A 77 -2.63 7.33 0.73
C GLN A 77 -2.07 6.63 -0.52
N TYR A 78 -2.97 5.97 -1.25
CA TYR A 78 -2.76 5.39 -2.57
C TYR A 78 -3.82 5.91 -3.53
N SER A 79 -3.42 6.45 -4.67
CA SER A 79 -4.33 6.93 -5.71
C SER A 79 -3.93 6.40 -7.08
N ALA A 80 -4.91 5.91 -7.84
CA ALA A 80 -4.70 5.39 -9.19
C ALA A 80 -5.88 5.74 -10.12
N LYS A 81 -5.56 6.18 -11.33
CA LYS A 81 -6.51 6.39 -12.42
C LYS A 81 -6.14 5.49 -13.58
N ASN A 82 -6.96 4.48 -13.79
CA ASN A 82 -6.67 3.40 -14.73
C ASN A 82 -7.63 3.48 -15.91
N THR A 83 -7.16 3.11 -17.10
CA THR A 83 -7.99 2.99 -18.31
C THR A 83 -8.65 1.61 -18.43
N PHE A 84 -8.27 0.69 -17.55
CA PHE A 84 -8.74 -0.70 -17.47
C PHE A 84 -9.37 -0.96 -16.09
N LEU A 85 -10.14 -2.04 -15.99
CA LEU A 85 -10.63 -2.60 -14.73
C LEU A 85 -9.46 -3.20 -13.94
N SER A 86 -8.68 -2.34 -13.33
CA SER A 86 -7.50 -2.66 -12.56
C SER A 86 -7.42 -1.75 -11.36
N LEU A 87 -6.80 -2.24 -10.30
CA LEU A 87 -6.47 -1.45 -9.12
C LEU A 87 -5.08 -0.80 -9.22
N VAL A 88 -4.22 -1.28 -10.14
CA VAL A 88 -2.87 -0.76 -10.41
C VAL A 88 -2.80 -0.01 -11.74
N THR A 89 -1.85 0.93 -11.86
CA THR A 89 -1.63 1.80 -13.02
C THR A 89 -1.02 1.11 -14.24
N ASP A 90 -0.21 0.06 -14.03
CA ASP A 90 0.35 -0.77 -15.10
C ASP A 90 0.01 -2.25 -14.87
N PRO A 91 -1.25 -2.65 -15.13
CA PRO A 91 -1.72 -4.00 -14.82
C PRO A 91 -1.09 -5.05 -15.71
N LYS A 92 -0.66 -6.15 -15.09
CA LYS A 92 -0.46 -7.41 -15.79
C LYS A 92 -1.81 -8.09 -16.00
N GLN A 93 -1.85 -9.12 -16.82
CA GLN A 93 -3.09 -9.89 -17.05
C GLN A 93 -3.73 -10.40 -15.76
N ALA A 94 -2.93 -10.74 -14.74
CA ALA A 94 -3.42 -11.14 -13.43
C ALA A 94 -4.10 -9.99 -12.66
N ASP A 95 -3.73 -8.74 -12.88
CA ASP A 95 -4.27 -7.59 -12.16
C ASP A 95 -5.56 -7.04 -12.78
N MET A 96 -6.00 -7.64 -13.89
CA MET A 96 -7.22 -7.25 -14.60
C MET A 96 -8.43 -7.99 -14.06
N PHE A 97 -9.46 -7.23 -13.71
CA PHE A 97 -10.77 -7.73 -13.31
C PHE A 97 -11.73 -7.73 -14.51
N ALA A 98 -12.61 -8.71 -14.57
CA ALA A 98 -13.79 -8.63 -15.42
C ALA A 98 -14.85 -7.73 -14.77
N LYS A 99 -15.76 -7.19 -15.58
CA LYS A 99 -16.92 -6.45 -15.07
C LYS A 99 -17.76 -7.38 -14.20
N LYS A 100 -18.18 -6.89 -13.03
CA LYS A 100 -18.88 -7.60 -11.94
C LYS A 100 -18.02 -8.57 -11.13
N ASP A 101 -16.71 -8.66 -11.37
CA ASP A 101 -15.84 -9.37 -10.44
C ASP A 101 -15.84 -8.64 -9.10
N VAL A 102 -15.65 -9.42 -8.03
CA VAL A 102 -15.53 -8.89 -6.67
C VAL A 102 -14.05 -8.85 -6.29
N ALA A 103 -13.52 -7.65 -6.15
CA ALA A 103 -12.21 -7.40 -5.59
C ALA A 103 -12.34 -7.31 -4.06
N ALA A 104 -11.68 -8.21 -3.34
CA ALA A 104 -11.55 -8.11 -1.88
C ALA A 104 -10.22 -7.42 -1.55
N LEU A 105 -10.27 -6.19 -1.05
CA LEU A 105 -9.14 -5.36 -0.67
C LEU A 105 -8.87 -5.55 0.82
N GLN A 106 -7.74 -6.13 1.17
CA GLN A 106 -7.34 -6.38 2.55
C GLN A 106 -6.23 -5.43 2.94
N LEU A 107 -6.44 -4.66 4.01
CA LEU A 107 -5.40 -3.86 4.63
C LEU A 107 -4.44 -4.75 5.42
N ASN A 108 -3.17 -4.70 5.03
CA ASN A 108 -2.04 -5.10 5.85
C ASN A 108 -1.51 -3.85 6.57
N TYR A 109 -1.21 -3.98 7.85
CA TYR A 109 -0.77 -2.88 8.71
C TYR A 109 0.06 -3.42 9.88
N GLN A 110 0.81 -2.54 10.55
CA GLN A 110 1.55 -2.86 11.77
C GLN A 110 0.62 -3.05 12.96
N SER A 111 0.09 -4.27 13.12
CA SER A 111 -0.89 -4.61 14.16
C SER A 111 -0.36 -4.56 15.60
N ASP A 112 0.96 -4.49 15.77
CA ASP A 112 1.63 -4.28 17.05
C ASP A 112 1.57 -2.81 17.51
N LEU A 113 1.49 -1.88 16.56
CA LEU A 113 1.43 -0.44 16.82
C LEU A 113 0.02 0.14 16.70
N PHE A 114 -0.82 -0.43 15.82
CA PHE A 114 -2.14 0.10 15.52
C PHE A 114 -3.22 -0.98 15.60
N ARG A 115 -4.47 -0.56 15.79
CA ARG A 115 -5.66 -1.38 15.58
C ARG A 115 -6.60 -0.68 14.63
N VAL A 116 -7.26 -1.42 13.74
CA VAL A 116 -8.33 -0.85 12.90
C VAL A 116 -9.57 -0.70 13.77
N VAL A 117 -10.10 0.51 13.85
CA VAL A 117 -11.33 0.82 14.59
C VAL A 117 -12.55 0.88 13.68
N LYS A 118 -12.36 1.28 12.43
CA LYS A 118 -13.46 1.46 11.47
C LYS A 118 -12.97 1.37 10.03
N GLN A 119 -13.86 0.90 9.17
CA GLN A 119 -13.71 0.95 7.72
C GLN A 119 -14.61 2.05 7.14
N GLU A 120 -14.12 2.79 6.16
CA GLU A 120 -14.84 3.91 5.55
C GLU A 120 -14.98 3.74 4.04
N VAL A 121 -16.19 4.01 3.54
CA VAL A 121 -16.46 4.07 2.09
C VAL A 121 -17.15 5.39 1.82
N VAL A 122 -16.41 6.34 1.25
CA VAL A 122 -16.89 7.68 0.89
C VAL A 122 -17.59 7.64 -0.45
N THR A 123 -17.04 6.90 -1.41
CA THR A 123 -17.64 6.71 -2.73
C THR A 123 -17.32 5.32 -3.23
N CYS A 124 -18.33 4.60 -3.71
CA CYS A 124 -18.13 3.33 -4.41
C CYS A 124 -19.28 3.12 -5.38
N ALA A 125 -19.15 3.74 -6.55
CA ALA A 125 -20.23 3.81 -7.54
C ALA A 125 -19.66 4.01 -8.94
N SER A 126 -20.45 3.64 -9.94
CA SER A 126 -20.25 3.98 -11.35
C SER A 126 -21.37 4.90 -11.84
N ALA A 127 -21.31 5.31 -13.11
CA ALA A 127 -22.40 6.05 -13.74
C ALA A 127 -23.73 5.24 -13.79
N THR A 128 -23.67 3.91 -13.72
CA THR A 128 -24.84 3.03 -13.89
C THR A 128 -25.25 2.28 -12.63
N GLN A 129 -24.35 2.14 -11.65
CA GLN A 129 -24.60 1.39 -10.43
C GLN A 129 -24.14 2.18 -9.21
N GLN A 130 -25.02 2.29 -8.21
CA GLN A 130 -24.69 2.84 -6.90
C GLN A 130 -24.39 1.70 -5.93
N ASN A 131 -23.60 1.99 -4.88
CA ASN A 131 -23.27 1.03 -3.80
C ASN A 131 -22.60 -0.25 -4.31
N LEU A 132 -21.52 -0.10 -5.07
CA LEU A 132 -20.72 -1.22 -5.56
C LEU A 132 -19.87 -1.89 -4.47
N CYS A 133 -19.78 -1.27 -3.30
CA CYS A 133 -19.06 -1.80 -2.14
C CYS A 133 -20.03 -2.35 -1.11
N ASN A 134 -19.66 -3.47 -0.53
CA ASN A 134 -20.35 -4.01 0.63
C ASN A 134 -19.55 -3.64 1.88
N THR A 135 -20.07 -2.70 2.67
CA THR A 135 -19.56 -2.39 4.00
C THR A 135 -20.30 -3.24 5.00
N GLN A 136 -19.59 -4.04 5.79
CA GLN A 136 -20.22 -4.67 6.94
C GLN A 136 -20.49 -3.60 8.00
N THR A 137 -21.73 -3.53 8.48
CA THR A 137 -22.17 -2.56 9.49
C THR A 137 -21.54 -2.85 10.85
N GLU A 138 -21.27 -1.79 11.63
CA GLU A 138 -20.59 -1.79 12.94
C GLU A 138 -21.16 -2.77 13.98
N ASP A 139 -22.36 -3.31 13.79
CA ASP A 139 -22.99 -4.29 14.68
C ASP A 139 -22.33 -5.70 14.65
N GLU A 140 -21.43 -5.99 13.70
CA GLU A 140 -20.66 -7.26 13.64
C GLU A 140 -19.19 -7.13 14.12
N SER A 141 -18.83 -6.02 14.75
CA SER A 141 -17.46 -5.52 15.04
C SER A 141 -16.53 -6.33 15.96
N ASN A 142 -16.88 -7.55 16.36
CA ASN A 142 -15.97 -8.37 17.18
C ASN A 142 -14.87 -9.10 16.38
N ASN A 143 -14.91 -9.06 15.04
CA ASN A 143 -13.91 -9.73 14.21
C ASN A 143 -13.00 -8.74 13.49
N GLN A 144 -11.75 -8.59 13.95
CA GLN A 144 -10.75 -7.71 13.35
C GLN A 144 -10.51 -8.01 11.84
N GLN A 145 -10.68 -9.25 11.41
CA GLN A 145 -10.55 -9.61 9.99
C GLN A 145 -11.62 -8.96 9.09
N GLN A 146 -12.80 -8.65 9.64
CA GLN A 146 -13.87 -8.00 8.89
C GLN A 146 -13.56 -6.51 8.68
N LEU A 147 -12.99 -5.83 9.69
CA LEU A 147 -12.67 -4.40 9.59
C LEU A 147 -11.52 -4.10 8.63
N THR A 148 -10.64 -5.07 8.36
CA THR A 148 -9.51 -4.89 7.43
C THR A 148 -9.88 -5.17 5.98
N THR A 149 -11.06 -5.73 5.69
CA THR A 149 -11.41 -6.22 4.34
C THR A 149 -12.56 -5.42 3.71
N LEU A 150 -12.33 -4.85 2.53
CA LEU A 150 -13.33 -4.19 1.69
C LEU A 150 -13.66 -5.03 0.47
N SER A 151 -14.93 -5.35 0.25
CA SER A 151 -15.36 -5.98 -1.00
C SER A 151 -15.94 -4.94 -1.96
N ALA A 152 -15.35 -4.80 -3.14
CA ALA A 152 -15.79 -3.90 -4.20
C ALA A 152 -16.15 -4.70 -5.46
N THR A 153 -17.37 -4.49 -5.97
CA THR A 153 -17.82 -5.05 -7.25
C THR A 153 -17.34 -4.14 -8.38
N MET A 154 -16.50 -4.67 -9.25
CA MET A 154 -15.80 -3.89 -10.26
C MET A 154 -16.73 -3.52 -11.43
N ASP A 155 -16.80 -2.25 -11.79
CA ASP A 155 -17.59 -1.74 -12.92
C ASP A 155 -16.86 -0.65 -13.71
N CYS A 156 -17.23 -0.47 -14.98
CA CYS A 156 -16.63 0.57 -15.83
C CYS A 156 -17.02 1.96 -15.37
N GLY A 157 -16.04 2.87 -15.34
CA GLY A 157 -16.22 4.23 -14.84
C GLY A 157 -16.48 4.27 -13.35
N MET A 158 -16.08 3.23 -12.60
CA MET A 158 -16.22 3.22 -11.14
C MET A 158 -15.26 4.24 -10.52
N LYS A 159 -15.78 4.98 -9.54
CA LYS A 159 -15.01 5.76 -8.58
C LYS A 159 -15.07 5.08 -7.22
N LEU A 160 -13.91 4.71 -6.69
CA LEU A 160 -13.73 4.13 -5.37
C LEU A 160 -12.90 5.08 -4.49
N VAL A 161 -13.50 5.59 -3.43
CA VAL A 161 -12.84 6.35 -2.37
C VAL A 161 -13.19 5.67 -1.06
N ALA A 162 -12.21 5.01 -0.46
CA ALA A 162 -12.39 4.23 0.75
C ALA A 162 -11.13 4.27 1.62
N GLY A 163 -11.27 3.92 2.88
CA GLY A 163 -10.13 3.92 3.79
C GLY A 163 -10.40 3.18 5.09
N TRP A 164 -9.41 3.24 5.96
CA TRP A 164 -9.45 2.64 7.27
C TRP A 164 -9.09 3.69 8.31
N VAL A 165 -9.82 3.67 9.42
CA VAL A 165 -9.49 4.43 10.61
C VAL A 165 -8.78 3.48 11.55
N VAL A 166 -7.57 3.87 11.95
CA VAL A 166 -6.75 3.14 12.91
C VAL A 166 -6.61 3.93 14.20
N GLU A 167 -6.28 3.25 15.28
CA GLU A 167 -5.95 3.86 16.56
C GLU A 167 -4.65 3.27 17.06
N LYS A 168 -3.75 4.12 17.58
CA LYS A 168 -2.49 3.65 18.16
C LYS A 168 -2.77 2.77 19.38
N VAL A 169 -2.20 1.58 19.39
CA VAL A 169 -2.25 0.68 20.54
C VAL A 169 -1.34 1.28 21.61
N ALA A 170 -1.89 1.57 22.79
CA ALA A 170 -1.09 2.04 23.92
C ALA A 170 -0.05 0.98 24.29
N THR A 171 1.20 1.20 23.91
CA THR A 171 2.31 0.40 24.40
C THR A 171 2.54 0.81 25.86
N ASN A 172 2.43 -0.15 26.79
CA ASN A 172 2.80 0.05 28.20
C ASN A 172 4.34 0.15 28.38
N THR A 173 4.99 0.90 27.50
CA THR A 173 6.42 1.21 27.58
C THR A 173 6.54 2.68 27.93
N SER A 174 7.00 2.94 29.16
CA SER A 174 7.35 4.29 29.60
C SER A 174 8.19 5.00 28.53
N PRO A 175 7.84 6.24 28.15
CA PRO A 175 8.65 7.00 27.22
C PRO A 175 10.01 7.25 27.86
N SER A 176 11.04 6.52 27.41
CA SER A 176 12.41 6.92 27.66
C SER A 176 12.63 8.18 26.83
N SER A 177 12.80 9.31 27.51
CA SER A 177 13.01 10.65 26.97
C SER A 177 13.92 10.62 25.73
N ALA A 178 13.31 10.75 24.55
CA ALA A 178 14.02 11.06 23.31
C ALA A 178 14.57 12.47 23.47
N THR A 179 15.84 12.54 23.90
CA THR A 179 16.58 13.79 23.94
C THR A 179 16.82 14.16 22.49
N THR A 180 16.25 15.28 22.04
CA THR A 180 16.49 15.87 20.73
C THR A 180 17.93 16.39 20.70
N ALA A 181 18.89 15.48 20.66
CA ALA A 181 20.23 15.79 20.23
C ALA A 181 20.15 15.92 18.71
N THR A 182 20.54 17.07 18.18
CA THR A 182 20.79 17.25 16.76
C THR A 182 22.01 16.39 16.41
N THR A 183 21.80 15.09 16.24
CA THR A 183 22.84 14.16 15.80
C THR A 183 23.21 14.59 14.39
N ILE A 184 24.49 14.86 14.17
CA ILE A 184 25.02 15.03 12.81
C ILE A 184 24.88 13.65 12.17
N VAL A 185 23.80 13.47 11.41
CA VAL A 185 23.53 12.24 10.66
C VAL A 185 24.62 12.13 9.59
N GLN A 186 25.52 11.18 9.76
CA GLN A 186 26.55 10.84 8.78
C GLN A 186 25.87 10.20 7.57
N CYS A 187 25.98 10.82 6.39
CA CYS A 187 25.34 10.31 5.17
C CYS A 187 26.30 9.62 4.19
N ASP A 188 27.61 9.71 4.42
CA ASP A 188 28.59 8.83 3.77
C ASP A 188 28.69 7.53 4.59
N LEU A 189 27.87 6.55 4.21
CA LEU A 189 27.71 5.25 4.88
C LEU A 189 28.64 4.19 4.31
N ASN A 190 29.04 4.34 3.04
CA ASN A 190 29.97 3.43 2.38
C ASN A 190 31.44 3.86 2.49
N SER A 191 31.71 5.01 3.13
CA SER A 191 33.04 5.61 3.32
C SER A 191 33.76 5.94 2.01
N ASP A 192 33.02 6.31 0.96
CA ASP A 192 33.57 6.72 -0.34
C ASP A 192 33.89 8.23 -0.43
N GLY A 193 33.57 8.99 0.62
CA GLY A 193 33.81 10.43 0.71
C GLY A 193 32.74 11.27 0.03
N ALA A 194 31.68 10.66 -0.49
CA ALA A 194 30.52 11.32 -1.04
C ALA A 194 29.25 10.89 -0.28
N CYS A 195 28.20 11.67 -0.43
CA CYS A 195 26.89 11.39 0.14
C CYS A 195 25.92 11.35 -1.03
N ASN A 196 25.58 10.15 -1.50
CA ASN A 196 24.87 9.98 -2.75
C ASN A 196 23.98 8.72 -2.71
N THR A 197 23.38 8.35 -3.85
CA THR A 197 22.47 7.20 -3.93
C THR A 197 23.15 5.85 -3.59
N PHE A 198 24.47 5.75 -3.65
CA PHE A 198 25.20 4.53 -3.27
C PHE A 198 25.16 4.27 -1.76
N ASP A 199 25.14 5.32 -0.93
CA ASP A 199 24.97 5.18 0.51
C ASP A 199 23.58 4.65 0.89
N LEU A 200 22.57 4.94 0.06
CA LEU A 200 21.22 4.41 0.24
C LEU A 200 21.19 2.87 0.18
N PHE A 201 22.09 2.24 -0.57
CA PHE A 201 22.19 0.78 -0.61
C PHE A 201 22.58 0.19 0.74
N VAL A 202 23.34 0.91 1.59
CA VAL A 202 23.69 0.45 2.95
C VAL A 202 22.44 0.37 3.82
N ILE A 203 21.53 1.34 3.70
CA ILE A 203 20.25 1.35 4.40
C ILE A 203 19.35 0.23 3.88
N LEU A 204 19.28 0.07 2.55
CA LEU A 204 18.46 -0.99 1.95
C LEU A 204 18.98 -2.40 2.29
N ASP A 205 20.30 -2.60 2.36
CA ASP A 205 20.92 -3.88 2.75
C ASP A 205 20.64 -4.26 4.20
N THR A 206 20.49 -3.25 5.07
CA THR A 206 20.20 -3.45 6.50
C THR A 206 18.74 -3.22 6.87
N TYR A 207 17.85 -2.93 5.90
CA TYR A 207 16.46 -2.58 6.15
C TYR A 207 15.71 -3.68 6.92
N GLY A 208 14.97 -3.28 7.95
CA GLY A 208 14.27 -4.17 8.86
C GLY A 208 15.15 -4.81 9.94
N SER A 209 16.47 -4.57 9.93
CA SER A 209 17.38 -5.03 10.98
C SER A 209 17.10 -4.30 12.29
N LYS A 210 17.34 -4.99 13.42
CA LYS A 210 17.18 -4.46 14.77
C LYS A 210 18.43 -4.74 15.61
N GLY A 211 18.81 -3.78 16.45
CA GLY A 211 19.97 -3.87 17.33
C GLY A 211 20.84 -2.62 17.29
N SER A 212 21.89 -2.61 18.11
CA SER A 212 22.83 -1.49 18.20
C SER A 212 23.93 -1.55 17.15
N GLY A 213 24.36 -0.41 16.64
CA GLY A 213 25.54 -0.29 15.75
C GLY A 213 25.26 -0.70 14.31
N LEU A 214 23.99 -0.61 13.88
CA LEU A 214 23.61 -0.81 12.49
C LEU A 214 24.03 0.41 11.69
N ASN A 215 24.78 0.19 10.61
CA ASN A 215 25.29 1.30 9.79
C ASN A 215 24.15 2.08 9.09
N GLY A 216 23.02 1.40 8.81
CA GLY A 216 21.82 2.03 8.26
C GLY A 216 20.91 2.72 9.28
N ASP A 217 21.19 2.64 10.58
CA ASP A 217 20.38 3.26 11.65
C ASP A 217 20.88 4.68 11.89
N LEU A 218 20.36 5.61 11.08
CA LEU A 218 20.80 7.00 11.01
C LEU A 218 20.34 7.82 12.22
N ASN A 219 19.18 7.47 12.79
CA ASN A 219 18.63 8.15 13.95
C ASN A 219 19.05 7.50 15.29
N ASN A 220 19.75 6.37 15.25
CA ASN A 220 20.18 5.56 16.40
C ASN A 220 19.02 5.05 17.26
N ASP A 221 17.89 4.70 16.64
CA ASP A 221 16.71 4.15 17.32
C ASP A 221 16.74 2.63 17.50
N GLN A 222 17.85 1.98 17.10
CA GLN A 222 18.08 0.54 17.13
C GLN A 222 17.26 -0.25 16.11
N ALA A 223 16.71 0.41 15.09
CA ALA A 223 16.09 -0.22 13.94
C ALA A 223 16.52 0.50 12.65
N VAL A 224 16.60 -0.24 11.55
CA VAL A 224 16.74 0.37 10.21
C VAL A 224 15.40 0.30 9.52
N ASN A 225 14.77 1.43 9.27
CA ASN A 225 13.40 1.48 8.74
C ASN A 225 13.21 2.65 7.73
N ALA A 226 11.95 2.95 7.41
CA ALA A 226 11.61 3.99 6.43
C ALA A 226 12.06 5.40 6.86
N LEU A 227 12.21 5.66 8.16
CA LEU A 227 12.75 6.91 8.66
C LEU A 227 14.22 7.08 8.26
N ASP A 228 15.06 6.05 8.40
CA ASP A 228 16.46 6.13 7.97
C ASP A 228 16.58 6.38 6.47
N TYR A 229 15.73 5.70 5.69
CA TYR A 229 15.61 5.95 4.25
C TYR A 229 15.24 7.42 3.96
N THR A 230 14.25 7.97 4.67
CA THR A 230 13.81 9.36 4.52
C THR A 230 14.90 10.35 4.94
N LEU A 231 15.61 10.08 6.04
CA LEU A 231 16.73 10.88 6.51
C LEU A 231 17.85 10.91 5.46
N MET A 232 18.19 9.77 4.88
CA MET A 232 19.21 9.67 3.84
C MET A 232 18.82 10.43 2.56
N THR A 233 17.60 10.20 2.06
CA THR A 233 17.12 10.85 0.83
C THR A 233 17.03 12.37 0.99
N SER A 234 16.65 12.87 2.16
CA SER A 234 16.65 14.31 2.46
C SER A 234 18.05 14.95 2.37
N ARG A 235 19.12 14.17 2.58
CA ARG A 235 20.52 14.64 2.51
C ARG A 235 21.05 14.61 1.09
N ILE A 236 20.76 13.54 0.35
CA ILE A 236 21.14 13.44 -1.07
C ILE A 236 20.53 14.59 -1.87
N SER A 237 19.29 15.02 -1.54
CA SER A 237 18.62 16.13 -2.22
C SER A 237 19.17 17.54 -1.93
N LEU A 238 20.12 17.66 -1.00
CA LEU A 238 20.73 18.95 -0.62
C LEU A 238 22.09 19.20 -1.28
N LEU A 239 22.58 18.26 -2.10
CA LEU A 239 23.82 18.35 -2.88
C LEU A 239 23.53 18.72 -4.34
#